data_AF-A0AAW2PH65-F1
#
_entry.id   AF-A0AAW2PH65-F1
#
_cell.length_a   1.000
_cell.length_b   1.000
_cell.length_c   1.000
_cell.angle_alpha   90.00
_cell.angle_beta   90.00
_cell.angle_gamma   90.00
#
_symmetry.space_group_name_H-M   'P 1'
#
loop_
_entity.id
_entity.type
_entity.pdbx_description
1 polymer ?
#
loop_
_entity_poly.entity_id
_entity_poly.type
_entity_poly.pdbx_seq_one_letter_code
_entity_poly.pdbx_strand_id
1 'polypeptide(L)'
;MDRTSQDLELYTIPSYSSWFSWNNIHEVERFSLREFFDGSSVTRSPRIYKEYRDFIISKYREDPSRKLTFTEVRKSLVGDISVLLKVFTFLEKWGLINFNVADNSEKNSYEGSAKTASFGVEEEEDNCRGRVKVEEGAPYGGW
;
A
#
# COMPACT_ATOMS: atom_id res chain seq x y z
N MET A 1 0.53 39.40 -13.01
CA MET A 1 -0.53 38.38 -13.04
C MET A 1 -0.35 37.68 -14.38
N ASP A 2 -0.10 36.38 -14.52
CA ASP A 2 -0.72 35.22 -13.87
C ASP A 2 0.25 34.03 -13.81
N ARG A 3 0.50 33.48 -12.61
CA ARG A 3 1.21 32.18 -12.42
C ARG A 3 0.20 31.05 -12.26
N THR A 4 -0.76 30.92 -13.17
CA THR A 4 -1.76 29.83 -13.14
C THR A 4 -1.36 28.62 -13.97
N SER A 5 -0.18 28.65 -14.61
CA SER A 5 0.46 27.48 -15.20
C SER A 5 1.44 26.85 -14.20
N GLN A 6 0.99 26.54 -12.99
CA GLN A 6 1.65 25.47 -12.25
C GLN A 6 1.10 24.20 -12.87
N ASP A 7 1.96 23.52 -13.62
CA ASP A 7 1.87 22.11 -13.99
C ASP A 7 0.68 21.45 -13.30
N LEU A 8 -0.33 21.08 -14.08
CA LEU A 8 -1.11 19.90 -13.74
C LEU A 8 -0.12 18.75 -13.81
N GLU A 9 0.75 18.64 -12.81
CA GLU A 9 1.77 17.61 -12.70
C GLU A 9 0.98 16.31 -12.70
N LEU A 10 0.99 15.63 -13.84
CA LEU A 10 0.14 14.47 -14.08
C LEU A 10 0.68 13.33 -13.21
N TYR A 11 0.15 13.22 -12.00
CA TYR A 11 0.51 12.14 -11.09
C TYR A 11 -0.10 10.83 -11.58
N THR A 12 0.76 9.83 -11.78
CA THR A 12 0.34 8.47 -12.09
C THR A 12 -0.27 7.83 -10.84
N ILE A 13 -1.52 7.38 -10.96
CA ILE A 13 -2.20 6.54 -9.97
C ILE A 13 -2.73 5.27 -10.66
N PRO A 14 -2.94 4.18 -9.91
CA PRO A 14 -3.61 3.00 -10.44
C PRO A 14 -5.04 3.30 -10.89
N SER A 15 -5.52 2.61 -11.93
CA SER A 15 -6.88 2.76 -12.45
C SER A 15 -7.96 2.40 -11.42
N TYR A 16 -7.70 1.42 -10.54
CA TYR A 16 -8.62 1.04 -9.47
C TYR A 16 -8.77 2.12 -8.37
N SER A 17 -7.92 3.15 -8.39
CA SER A 17 -7.97 4.29 -7.47
C SER A 17 -8.57 5.55 -8.10
N SER A 18 -9.21 5.42 -9.27
CA SER A 18 -9.88 6.51 -9.98
C SER A 18 -11.04 7.16 -9.22
N TRP A 19 -11.55 6.49 -8.19
CA TRP A 19 -12.61 7.01 -7.32
C TRP A 19 -12.14 8.16 -6.41
N PHE A 20 -10.83 8.32 -6.23
CA PHE A 20 -10.27 9.32 -5.33
C PHE A 20 -10.54 10.75 -5.82
N SER A 21 -10.97 11.62 -4.89
CA SER A 21 -11.17 13.05 -5.13
C SER A 21 -10.72 13.86 -3.92
N TRP A 22 -10.09 15.01 -4.16
CA TRP A 22 -9.69 15.93 -3.10
C TRP A 22 -10.88 16.56 -2.38
N ASN A 23 -11.94 16.90 -3.12
CA ASN A 23 -13.05 17.65 -2.55
C ASN A 23 -13.99 16.76 -1.74
N ASN A 24 -14.20 15.52 -2.18
CA ASN A 24 -15.16 14.59 -1.62
C ASN A 24 -14.49 13.43 -0.87
N ILE A 25 -15.26 12.80 0.01
CA ILE A 25 -14.87 11.54 0.67
C ILE A 25 -15.73 10.44 0.05
N HIS A 26 -15.08 9.48 -0.60
CA HIS A 26 -15.71 8.37 -1.27
C HIS A 26 -16.16 7.27 -0.29
N GLU A 27 -17.10 6.43 -0.69
CA GLU A 27 -17.63 5.34 0.15
C GLU A 27 -16.55 4.32 0.53
N VAL A 28 -15.56 4.12 -0.34
CA VAL A 28 -14.40 3.24 -0.09
C VAL A 28 -13.58 3.72 1.12
N GLU A 29 -13.39 5.03 1.25
CA GLU A 29 -12.72 5.65 2.40
C GLU A 29 -13.55 5.40 3.67
N ARG A 30 -14.86 5.65 3.59
CA ARG A 30 -15.79 5.49 4.71
C ARG A 30 -15.87 4.05 5.21
N PHE A 31 -15.88 3.08 4.29
CA PHE A 31 -15.95 1.66 4.62
C PHE A 31 -14.65 1.17 5.28
N SER A 32 -13.50 1.65 4.79
CA SER A 32 -12.19 1.24 5.29
C SER A 32 -11.81 1.89 6.62
N LEU A 33 -12.33 3.10 6.89
CA LEU A 33 -11.96 3.94 8.03
C LEU A 33 -13.18 4.39 8.83
N ARG A 34 -14.07 3.44 9.17
CA ARG A 34 -15.36 3.71 9.84
C ARG A 34 -15.24 4.51 11.14
N GLU A 35 -14.10 4.39 11.84
CA GLU A 35 -13.80 5.11 13.08
C GLU A 35 -13.79 6.63 12.96
N PHE A 36 -13.74 7.18 11.74
CA PHE A 36 -13.90 8.62 11.50
C PHE A 36 -15.34 9.05 11.17
N PHE A 37 -16.22 8.09 10.91
CA PHE A 37 -17.57 8.32 10.37
C PHE A 37 -18.69 7.78 11.27
N ASP A 38 -18.34 7.14 12.38
CA ASP A 38 -19.28 6.62 13.37
C ASP A 38 -19.89 7.71 14.27
N GLY A 39 -19.32 8.92 14.23
CA GLY A 39 -19.76 10.05 15.06
C GLY A 39 -19.48 9.85 16.56
N SER A 40 -18.68 8.85 16.95
CA SER A 40 -18.43 8.52 18.36
C SER A 40 -17.50 9.53 19.03
N SER A 41 -16.63 10.17 18.25
CA SER A 41 -15.53 10.98 18.78
C SER A 41 -15.36 12.28 18.01
N VAL A 42 -15.34 13.42 18.73
CA VAL A 42 -15.07 14.74 18.14
C VAL A 42 -13.67 14.80 17.50
N THR A 43 -12.71 14.06 18.08
CA THR A 43 -11.32 13.95 17.60
C THR A 43 -11.14 12.95 16.46
N ARG A 44 -12.18 12.19 16.08
CA ARG A 44 -12.18 11.29 14.93
C ARG A 44 -13.38 11.62 14.04
N SER A 45 -13.31 12.81 13.46
CA SER A 45 -14.35 13.32 12.57
C SER A 45 -13.93 13.19 11.11
N PRO A 46 -14.89 13.23 10.16
CA PRO A 46 -14.59 13.20 8.72
C PRO A 46 -13.65 14.33 8.28
N ARG A 47 -13.71 15.46 9.00
CA ARG A 47 -12.84 16.62 8.77
C ARG A 47 -11.38 16.30 9.10
N ILE A 48 -11.13 15.68 10.26
CA ILE A 48 -9.77 15.31 10.68
C ILE A 48 -9.20 14.25 9.74
N TYR A 49 -10.02 13.28 9.33
CA TYR A 49 -9.61 12.31 8.31
C TYR A 49 -9.14 13.01 7.03
N LYS A 50 -9.94 13.95 6.51
CA LYS A 50 -9.61 14.69 5.29
C LYS A 50 -8.32 15.49 5.46
N GLU A 51 -8.11 16.14 6.59
CA GLU A 51 -6.86 16.87 6.89
C GLU A 51 -5.64 15.94 6.86
N TYR A 52 -5.71 14.75 7.48
CA TYR A 52 -4.63 13.76 7.43
C TYR A 52 -4.39 13.22 6.03
N ARG A 53 -5.47 12.83 5.33
CA ARG A 53 -5.42 12.30 3.97
C ARG A 53 -4.76 13.30 3.03
N ASP A 54 -5.24 14.54 3.05
CA ASP A 54 -4.79 15.57 2.14
C ASP A 54 -3.33 15.96 2.43
N PHE A 55 -2.95 16.03 3.72
CA PHE A 55 -1.58 16.27 4.13
C PHE A 55 -0.63 15.18 3.64
N ILE A 56 -0.98 13.90 3.86
CA ILE A 56 -0.10 12.78 3.49
C ILE A 56 0.12 12.72 1.98
N ILE A 57 -0.95 12.87 1.19
CA ILE A 57 -0.85 12.86 -0.27
C ILE A 57 -0.05 14.07 -0.76
N SER A 58 -0.30 15.26 -0.20
CA SER A 58 0.47 16.47 -0.56
C SER A 58 1.94 16.29 -0.22
N LYS A 59 2.25 15.69 0.93
CA LYS A 59 3.62 15.44 1.38
C LYS A 59 4.38 14.48 0.45
N TYR A 60 3.71 13.46 -0.06
CA TYR A 60 4.29 12.56 -1.06
C TYR A 60 4.55 13.29 -2.39
N ARG A 61 3.63 14.17 -2.80
CA ARG A 61 3.73 14.93 -4.05
C ARG A 61 4.81 16.02 -4.04
N GLU A 62 5.35 16.40 -2.88
CA GLU A 62 6.53 17.26 -2.79
C GLU A 62 7.78 16.61 -3.41
N ASP A 63 7.91 15.28 -3.31
CA ASP A 63 9.05 14.51 -3.84
C ASP A 63 8.60 13.07 -4.19
N PRO A 64 7.94 12.86 -5.35
CA PRO A 64 7.39 11.56 -5.73
C PRO A 64 8.46 10.52 -6.10
N SER A 65 9.72 10.96 -6.29
CA SER A 65 10.87 10.10 -6.58
C SER A 65 11.29 9.27 -5.38
N ARG A 66 10.91 9.69 -4.17
CA ARG A 66 11.30 9.07 -2.91
C ARG A 66 10.10 8.41 -2.24
N LYS A 67 10.32 7.27 -1.57
CA LYS A 67 9.28 6.63 -0.75
C LYS A 67 8.97 7.54 0.44
N LEU A 68 7.73 7.96 0.57
CA LEU A 68 7.25 8.61 1.78
C LEU A 68 7.14 7.55 2.89
N THR A 69 7.76 7.81 4.04
CA THR A 69 7.72 6.90 5.19
C THR A 69 6.76 7.40 6.27
N PHE A 70 6.18 6.48 7.06
CA PHE A 70 5.33 6.85 8.20
C PHE A 70 6.05 7.76 9.20
N THR A 71 7.35 7.54 9.41
CA THR A 71 8.19 8.35 10.29
C THR A 71 8.22 9.83 9.87
N GLU A 72 8.26 10.13 8.57
CA GLU A 72 8.24 11.50 8.08
C GLU A 72 6.88 12.15 8.32
N VAL A 73 5.79 11.44 8.03
CA VAL A 73 4.42 11.91 8.32
C VAL A 73 4.24 12.20 9.81
N ARG A 74 4.74 11.32 10.68
CA ARG A 74 4.59 11.42 12.13
C ARG A 74 5.31 12.62 12.75
N LYS A 75 6.40 13.09 12.11
CA LYS A 75 7.12 14.32 12.51
C LYS A 75 6.31 15.58 12.24
N SER A 76 5.43 15.55 11.24
CA SER A 76 4.67 16.72 10.80
C SER A 76 3.23 16.75 11.30
N LEU A 77 2.61 15.60 11.55
CA LEU A 77 1.24 15.51 12.07
C LEU A 77 1.21 15.12 13.55
N VAL A 78 0.40 15.85 14.31
CA VAL A 78 0.08 15.55 15.71
C VAL A 78 -1.29 14.87 15.77
N GLY A 79 -1.36 13.73 16.45
CA GLY A 79 -2.59 12.95 16.53
C GLY A 79 -2.39 11.55 17.11
N ASP A 80 -3.47 10.78 17.11
CA ASP A 80 -3.46 9.36 17.47
C ASP A 80 -2.66 8.56 16.43
N ILE A 81 -1.59 7.91 16.90
CA ILE A 81 -0.64 7.18 16.07
C ILE A 81 -1.32 5.99 15.38
N SER A 82 -2.21 5.30 16.07
CA SER A 82 -2.90 4.12 15.54
C SER A 82 -3.78 4.49 14.35
N VAL A 83 -4.52 5.59 14.51
CA VAL A 83 -5.39 6.14 13.48
C VAL A 83 -4.59 6.66 12.29
N LEU A 84 -3.52 7.43 12.55
CA LEU A 84 -2.67 7.99 11.52
C LEU A 84 -1.99 6.88 10.69
N LEU A 85 -1.55 5.80 11.35
CA LEU A 85 -0.96 4.65 10.69
C LEU A 85 -1.98 3.95 9.77
N LYS A 86 -3.23 3.78 10.20
CA LYS A 86 -4.29 3.22 9.36
C LYS A 86 -4.54 4.06 8.11
N VAL A 87 -4.58 5.39 8.24
CA VAL A 87 -4.73 6.29 7.08
C VAL A 87 -3.53 6.14 6.14
N PHE A 88 -2.32 6.12 6.67
CA PHE A 88 -1.10 5.95 5.88
C PHE A 88 -1.11 4.64 5.09
N THR A 89 -1.36 3.51 5.75
CA THR A 89 -1.40 2.19 5.11
C THR A 89 -2.56 2.07 4.12
N PHE A 90 -3.70 2.71 4.39
CA PHE A 90 -4.81 2.78 3.45
C PHE A 90 -4.39 3.48 2.15
N LEU A 91 -3.74 4.64 2.25
CA LEU A 91 -3.28 5.40 1.08
C LEU A 91 -2.21 4.65 0.29
N GLU A 92 -1.29 3.98 0.98
CA GLU A 92 -0.24 3.16 0.34
C GLU A 92 -0.86 1.96 -0.40
N LYS A 93 -1.81 1.26 0.23
CA LYS A 93 -2.52 0.12 -0.39
C LYS A 93 -3.27 0.51 -1.67
N TRP A 94 -3.89 1.69 -1.69
CA TRP A 94 -4.56 2.21 -2.87
C TRP A 94 -3.61 2.87 -3.87
N GLY A 95 -2.30 2.90 -3.62
CA GLY A 95 -1.34 3.54 -4.53
C GLY A 95 -1.59 5.04 -4.72
N LEU A 96 -2.25 5.69 -3.74
CA LEU A 96 -2.38 7.15 -3.71
C LEU A 96 -1.10 7.81 -3.24
N ILE A 97 -0.25 7.03 -2.55
CA ILE A 97 1.14 7.33 -2.24
C ILE A 97 2.02 6.13 -2.62
N ASN A 98 3.32 6.36 -2.81
CA ASN A 98 4.35 5.32 -3.01
C ASN A 98 4.13 4.35 -4.19
N PHE A 99 3.24 4.65 -5.14
CA PHE A 99 2.92 3.76 -6.25
C PHE A 99 4.14 3.43 -7.12
N ASN A 100 4.87 4.45 -7.58
CA ASN A 100 6.02 4.28 -8.47
C ASN A 100 7.23 3.63 -7.79
N VAL A 101 7.30 3.66 -6.45
CA VAL A 101 8.44 3.17 -5.68
C VAL A 101 8.27 1.70 -5.28
N ALA A 102 7.02 1.22 -5.15
CA ALA A 102 6.73 -0.18 -4.88
C ALA A 102 7.30 -1.11 -5.98
N ASP A 103 7.17 -0.71 -7.25
CA ASP A 103 7.65 -1.44 -8.44
C ASP A 103 9.18 -1.66 -8.45
N ASN A 104 9.96 -0.78 -7.82
CA ASN A 104 11.41 -0.92 -7.70
C ASN A 104 11.84 -1.81 -6.52
N SER A 105 10.98 -1.97 -5.51
CA SER A 105 11.33 -2.77 -4.32
C SER A 105 11.16 -4.27 -4.54
N GLU A 106 10.18 -4.69 -5.35
CA GLU A 106 9.96 -6.13 -5.61
C GLU A 106 10.99 -6.70 -6.60
N LYS A 107 11.46 -5.89 -7.56
CA LYS A 107 12.52 -6.26 -8.52
C LYS A 107 13.86 -6.66 -7.90
N ASN A 108 14.07 -6.34 -6.61
CA ASN A 108 15.31 -6.68 -5.91
C ASN A 108 15.26 -8.02 -5.16
N SER A 109 14.15 -8.76 -5.25
CA SER A 109 13.96 -10.04 -4.53
C SER A 109 14.03 -11.30 -5.43
N TYR A 110 14.26 -11.11 -6.73
CA TYR A 110 14.40 -12.21 -7.70
C TYR A 110 15.58 -12.03 -8.69
N GLU A 111 16.68 -11.41 -8.25
CA GLU A 111 17.98 -11.57 -8.94
C GLU A 111 18.70 -12.81 -8.38
N GLY A 112 18.04 -13.96 -8.51
CA GLY A 112 18.55 -15.27 -8.16
C GLY A 112 18.51 -16.17 -9.39
N SER A 113 19.56 -16.08 -10.22
CA SER A 113 19.86 -16.97 -11.35
C SER A 113 19.14 -16.69 -12.69
N ALA A 114 19.78 -15.90 -13.54
CA ALA A 114 19.73 -16.12 -15.00
C ALA A 114 21.12 -15.90 -15.59
N LYS A 115 21.98 -16.91 -15.37
CA LYS A 115 23.13 -17.22 -16.21
C LYS A 115 22.67 -17.29 -17.67
N THR A 116 23.34 -16.54 -18.54
CA THR A 116 23.31 -16.69 -19.99
C THR A 116 23.58 -18.16 -20.34
N ALA A 117 22.57 -18.86 -20.88
CA ALA A 117 22.74 -20.20 -21.43
C ALA A 117 22.48 -20.15 -22.94
N SER A 118 23.57 -20.20 -23.69
CA SER A 118 23.60 -20.75 -25.03
C SER A 118 23.17 -22.22 -24.99
N PHE A 119 22.35 -22.61 -25.98
CA PHE A 119 22.14 -23.96 -26.53
C PHE A 119 22.48 -25.19 -25.66
N GLY A 120 21.44 -25.95 -25.33
CA GLY A 120 21.54 -27.32 -24.84
C GLY A 120 20.14 -27.89 -24.59
N VAL A 121 19.63 -28.64 -25.57
CA VAL A 121 18.41 -29.47 -25.49
C VAL A 121 18.69 -30.64 -24.58
N GLU A 122 17.88 -30.86 -23.52
CA GLU A 122 17.48 -32.19 -23.03
C GLU A 122 16.09 -32.08 -22.38
N GLU A 123 15.21 -33.01 -22.77
CA GLU A 123 13.84 -33.19 -22.30
C GLU A 123 13.80 -33.68 -20.84
N GLU A 124 12.74 -33.35 -20.10
CA GLU A 124 11.93 -34.30 -19.32
C GLU A 124 10.74 -33.53 -18.70
N GLU A 125 9.53 -33.81 -19.21
CA GLU A 125 8.28 -33.53 -18.50
C GLU A 125 8.12 -34.58 -17.40
N ASP A 126 7.75 -34.19 -16.17
CA ASP A 126 6.70 -34.93 -15.47
C ASP A 126 6.11 -34.22 -14.25
N ASN A 127 4.80 -34.06 -14.33
CA ASN A 127 3.83 -34.39 -13.30
C ASN A 127 3.70 -33.53 -12.03
N CYS A 128 2.75 -32.60 -12.12
CA CYS A 128 1.62 -32.41 -11.20
C CYS A 128 1.63 -33.11 -9.82
N ARG A 129 1.41 -32.27 -8.79
CA ARG A 129 0.46 -32.47 -7.68
C ARG A 129 0.92 -33.32 -6.47
N GLY A 130 0.90 -32.65 -5.31
CA GLY A 130 0.81 -33.26 -3.98
C GLY A 130 2.15 -33.23 -3.23
N ARG A 131 2.20 -33.10 -1.90
CA ARG A 131 1.25 -33.53 -0.88
C ARG A 131 1.37 -32.63 0.35
N VAL A 132 0.21 -32.30 0.91
CA VAL A 132 0.03 -31.85 2.30
C VAL A 132 0.57 -32.96 3.21
N LYS A 133 1.42 -32.63 4.19
CA LYS A 133 1.78 -33.57 5.25
C LYS A 133 0.89 -33.31 6.47
N VAL A 134 -0.23 -34.03 6.53
CA VAL A 134 -0.96 -34.30 7.77
C VAL A 134 -0.30 -35.53 8.38
N GLU A 135 0.20 -35.43 9.60
CA GLU A 135 0.42 -36.60 10.45
C GLU A 135 -0.59 -36.53 11.60
N GLU A 136 -1.68 -37.29 11.42
CA GLU A 136 -2.54 -37.78 12.48
C GLU A 136 -1.83 -38.99 13.11
N GLY A 137 -1.78 -39.04 14.44
CA GLY A 137 -0.88 -39.90 15.21
C GLY A 137 -1.19 -41.39 15.18
N ALA A 138 -0.40 -42.15 15.94
CA ALA A 138 -0.68 -43.54 16.25
C ALA A 138 -0.30 -43.88 17.70
N PRO A 139 -0.97 -44.88 18.31
CA PRO A 139 -1.25 -44.93 19.75
C PRO A 139 -0.44 -46.03 20.46
N TYR A 140 -0.65 -46.14 21.78
CA TYR A 140 -0.20 -47.22 22.70
C TYR A 140 1.33 -47.21 22.98
N GLY A 141 1.87 -47.34 24.19
CA GLY A 141 1.43 -47.96 25.44
C GLY A 141 2.60 -48.84 25.96
N GLY A 142 2.92 -48.75 27.25
CA GLY A 142 3.85 -49.67 27.97
C GLY A 142 5.16 -49.01 28.42
N TRP A 143 5.64 -49.13 29.66
CA TRP A 143 5.23 -49.89 30.86
C TRP A 143 5.49 -49.03 32.10
#